data_AF-G2MXD8-F1
#
_entry.id   AF-G2MXD8-F1
#
_cell.length_a   1.000
_cell.length_b   1.000
_cell.length_c   1.000
_cell.angle_alpha   90.00
_cell.angle_beta   90.00
_cell.angle_gamma   90.00
#
_symmetry.space_group_name_H-M   'P 1'
#
loop_
_entity.id
_entity.type
_entity.pdbx_description
1 polymer ?
#
loop_
_entity_poly.entity_id
_entity_poly.type
_entity_poly.pdbx_seq_one_letter_code
_entity_poly.pdbx_strand_id
1 'polypeptide(L)'
;MNTKTILIAVVAAVLSFGIAFVYFNNFAFTNKPKEITYYNYSPGGEFITNLKGDGKFVKATIELQVADKNILKTLEERNPQIRDLIIQILRGKTEQDVEGPEGQEKLKNDIKNEINKIIGEGKIVNVYFDEFIVQ
;
A
#
# COMPACT_ATOMS: atom_id res chain seq x y z
N MET A 1 -17.88 40.69 48.47
CA MET A 1 -18.49 39.46 47.95
C MET A 1 -18.56 38.45 49.10
N ASN A 2 -19.69 37.76 49.29
CA ASN A 2 -19.83 36.81 50.40
C ASN A 2 -18.99 35.54 50.12
N THR A 3 -18.36 34.96 51.14
CA THR A 3 -17.61 33.69 51.07
C THR A 3 -18.42 32.58 50.39
N LYS A 4 -19.74 32.53 50.59
CA LYS A 4 -20.64 31.58 49.90
C LYS A 4 -20.69 31.79 48.38
N THR A 5 -20.68 33.04 47.94
CA THR A 5 -20.67 33.41 46.52
C THR A 5 -19.34 33.07 45.85
N ILE A 6 -18.23 33.27 46.56
CA ILE A 6 -16.88 32.86 46.09
C ILE A 6 -16.83 31.34 45.90
N LEU A 7 -17.34 30.57 46.86
CA LEU A 7 -17.33 29.10 46.80
C LEU A 7 -18.10 28.56 45.58
N ILE A 8 -19.28 29.11 45.30
CA ILE A 8 -20.12 28.68 44.16
C ILE A 8 -19.43 28.96 42.82
N ALA A 9 -18.80 30.13 42.67
CA ALA A 9 -18.09 30.49 41.44
C ALA A 9 -16.90 29.56 41.16
N VAL A 10 -16.16 29.16 42.21
CA VAL A 10 -15.03 28.22 42.08
C VAL A 10 -15.52 26.83 41.66
N VAL A 11 -16.60 26.33 42.25
CA VAL A 11 -17.19 25.03 41.89
C VAL A 11 -17.67 25.03 40.44
N ALA A 12 -18.34 26.10 40.01
CA ALA A 12 -18.79 26.24 38.62
C ALA A 12 -17.60 26.28 37.64
N ALA A 13 -16.52 26.97 37.98
CA ALA A 13 -15.31 27.02 37.17
C ALA A 13 -14.66 25.62 37.04
N VAL A 14 -14.51 24.88 38.13
CA VAL A 14 -13.94 23.51 38.11
C VAL A 14 -14.79 22.55 37.29
N LEU A 15 -16.12 22.64 37.40
CA LEU A 15 -17.04 21.81 36.60
C LEU A 15 -16.94 22.14 35.11
N SER A 16 -16.91 23.42 34.75
CA SER A 16 -16.76 23.84 33.35
C SER A 16 -15.42 23.42 32.76
N PHE A 17 -14.35 23.50 33.56
CA PHE A 17 -13.02 23.06 33.16
C PHE A 17 -12.96 21.54 32.98
N GLY A 18 -13.59 20.77 33.88
CA GLY A 18 -13.68 19.32 33.76
C GLY A 18 -14.44 18.88 32.50
N ILE A 19 -15.55 19.55 32.19
CA ILE A 19 -16.33 19.29 30.96
C ILE A 19 -15.49 19.62 29.73
N ALA A 20 -14.89 20.81 29.67
CA ALA A 20 -14.02 21.21 28.55
C ALA A 20 -12.83 20.26 28.38
N PHE A 21 -12.21 19.80 29.48
CA PHE A 21 -11.11 18.85 29.47
C PHE A 21 -11.53 17.49 28.88
N VAL A 22 -12.70 16.96 29.25
CA VAL A 22 -13.24 15.71 28.68
C VAL A 22 -13.54 15.87 27.19
N TYR A 23 -14.19 16.96 26.77
CA TYR A 23 -14.45 17.23 25.36
C TYR A 23 -13.16 17.39 24.55
N PHE A 24 -12.18 18.12 25.07
CA PHE A 24 -10.88 18.33 24.42
C PHE A 24 -10.08 17.03 24.29
N ASN A 25 -10.05 16.19 25.34
CA ASN A 25 -9.32 14.93 25.31
C ASN A 25 -9.98 13.92 24.34
N ASN A 26 -11.32 13.87 24.27
CA ASN A 26 -12.03 13.05 23.29
C ASN A 26 -11.79 13.53 21.85
N PHE A 27 -11.72 14.85 21.63
CA PHE A 27 -11.39 15.42 20.32
C PHE A 27 -9.93 15.14 19.90
N ALA A 28 -8.98 15.24 20.83
CA ALA A 28 -7.57 14.95 20.55
C ALA A 28 -7.31 13.45 20.31
N PHE A 29 -8.05 12.55 20.99
CA PHE A 29 -7.92 11.10 20.82
C PHE A 29 -8.53 10.59 19.50
N THR A 30 -9.62 11.20 19.03
CA THR A 30 -10.30 10.81 17.77
C THR A 30 -9.56 11.26 16.51
N ASN A 31 -8.72 12.30 16.60
CA ASN A 31 -8.02 12.89 15.46
C ASN A 31 -6.54 12.48 15.33
N LYS A 32 -6.08 11.43 16.00
CA LYS A 32 -4.74 10.89 15.72
C LYS A 32 -4.70 10.36 14.27
N PRO A 33 -3.74 10.80 13.42
CA PRO A 33 -3.62 10.27 12.08
C PRO A 33 -3.42 8.76 12.16
N LYS A 34 -4.26 8.02 11.43
CA LYS A 34 -4.21 6.56 11.37
C LYS A 34 -2.87 6.20 10.72
N GLU A 35 -1.97 5.52 11.45
CA GLU A 35 -0.73 5.01 10.88
C GLU A 35 -1.06 4.07 9.73
N ILE A 36 -0.55 4.37 8.52
CA ILE A 36 -0.77 3.52 7.34
C ILE A 36 0.09 2.28 7.52
N THR A 37 -0.56 1.14 7.79
CA THR A 37 0.11 -0.16 7.80
C THR A 37 0.08 -0.75 6.39
N TYR A 38 1.25 -1.06 5.84
CA TYR A 38 1.36 -1.77 4.58
C TYR A 38 1.53 -3.27 4.81
N TYR A 39 1.03 -4.06 3.87
CA TYR A 39 1.18 -5.51 3.83
C TYR A 39 1.78 -5.89 2.48
N ASN A 40 2.66 -6.88 2.49
CA ASN A 40 3.22 -7.44 1.27
C ASN A 40 2.54 -8.78 0.94
N TYR A 41 2.42 -9.04 -0.35
CA TYR A 41 1.95 -10.29 -0.90
C TYR A 41 2.95 -10.77 -1.95
N SER A 42 3.45 -12.00 -1.76
CA SER A 42 4.27 -12.68 -2.77
C SER A 42 3.36 -13.56 -3.63
N PRO A 43 3.34 -13.37 -4.97
CA PRO A 43 2.70 -14.30 -5.90
C PRO A 43 3.39 -15.68 -5.95
N GLY A 44 4.46 -15.88 -5.18
CA GLY A 44 5.26 -17.10 -5.04
C GLY A 44 6.26 -17.33 -6.17
N GLY A 45 7.37 -18.01 -5.90
CA GLY A 45 8.35 -18.41 -6.93
C GLY A 45 8.94 -17.27 -7.77
N GLU A 46 9.78 -17.65 -8.73
CA GLU A 46 10.37 -16.74 -9.70
C GLU A 46 9.52 -16.66 -10.98
N PHE A 47 9.61 -15.52 -11.66
CA PHE A 47 9.08 -15.29 -13.00
C PHE A 47 10.22 -15.41 -13.99
N ILE A 48 10.16 -16.41 -14.87
CA ILE A 48 11.11 -16.58 -15.97
C ILE A 48 10.35 -16.56 -17.28
N THR A 49 10.67 -15.60 -18.15
CA THR A 49 10.07 -15.54 -19.48
C THR A 49 10.95 -14.85 -20.50
N ASN A 50 10.73 -15.13 -21.77
CA ASN A 50 11.41 -14.46 -22.86
C ASN A 50 10.89 -13.03 -22.98
N LEU A 51 11.80 -12.09 -23.25
CA LEU A 51 11.44 -10.74 -23.65
C LEU A 51 11.09 -10.71 -25.14
N LYS A 52 10.39 -9.65 -25.56
CA LYS A 52 10.13 -9.36 -26.97
C LYS A 52 11.44 -8.99 -27.66
N GLY A 53 11.72 -9.63 -28.79
CA GLY A 53 12.96 -9.45 -29.53
C GLY A 53 13.82 -10.71 -29.48
N ASP A 54 15.10 -10.58 -29.83
CA ASP A 54 15.94 -11.74 -30.11
C ASP A 54 16.77 -12.18 -28.90
N GLY A 55 16.46 -13.38 -28.40
CA GLY A 55 17.34 -14.18 -27.54
C GLY A 55 17.42 -13.80 -26.06
N LYS A 56 16.67 -12.77 -25.64
CA LYS A 56 16.70 -12.25 -24.27
C LYS A 56 15.63 -12.83 -23.39
N PHE A 57 15.97 -13.09 -22.12
CA PHE A 57 15.00 -13.47 -21.10
C PHE A 57 15.17 -12.65 -19.83
N VAL A 58 14.10 -12.61 -19.05
CA VAL A 58 14.06 -11.96 -17.74
C VAL A 58 13.77 -13.00 -16.66
N LYS A 59 14.52 -12.89 -15.57
CA LYS A 59 14.24 -13.55 -14.29
C LYS A 59 13.88 -12.47 -13.26
N ALA A 60 12.70 -12.57 -12.67
CA ALA A 60 12.25 -11.61 -11.66
C ALA A 60 11.58 -12.30 -10.47
N THR A 61 11.86 -11.80 -9.26
CA THR A 61 11.08 -12.13 -8.05
C THR A 61 10.32 -10.88 -7.64
N ILE A 62 9.00 -10.99 -7.47
CA ILE A 62 8.09 -9.84 -7.34
C ILE A 62 7.31 -9.91 -6.02
N GLU A 63 7.23 -8.77 -5.32
CA GLU A 63 6.28 -8.57 -4.23
C GLU A 63 5.30 -7.44 -4.53
N LEU A 64 4.05 -7.61 -4.11
CA LEU A 64 2.99 -6.61 -4.24
C LEU A 64 2.69 -6.01 -2.87
N GLN A 65 2.71 -4.69 -2.76
CA GLN A 65 2.36 -3.97 -1.54
C GLN A 65 0.91 -3.49 -1.58
N VAL A 66 0.18 -3.67 -0.49
CA VAL A 66 -1.19 -3.19 -0.29
C VAL A 66 -1.32 -2.44 1.03
N ALA A 67 -2.26 -1.50 1.10
CA ALA A 67 -2.60 -0.78 2.34
C ALA A 67 -3.79 -1.38 3.09
N ASP A 68 -4.47 -2.38 2.51
CA ASP A 68 -5.64 -3.04 3.09
C ASP A 68 -5.41 -4.55 3.19
N LYS A 69 -5.34 -5.06 4.43
CA LYS A 69 -5.14 -6.49 4.72
C LYS A 69 -6.22 -7.38 4.10
N ASN A 70 -7.45 -6.87 3.93
CA ASN A 70 -8.55 -7.67 3.38
C ASN A 70 -8.31 -8.08 1.92
N ILE A 71 -7.45 -7.34 1.21
CA ILE A 71 -7.10 -7.62 -0.19
C ILE A 71 -6.20 -8.85 -0.31
N LEU A 72 -5.46 -9.23 0.73
CA LEU A 72 -4.54 -10.37 0.68
C LEU A 72 -5.24 -11.68 0.28
N LYS A 73 -6.47 -11.89 0.78
CA LYS A 73 -7.27 -13.08 0.41
C LYS A 73 -7.66 -13.05 -1.07
N THR A 74 -8.03 -11.89 -1.61
CA THR A 74 -8.35 -11.74 -3.04
C THR A 74 -7.12 -11.97 -3.91
N LEU A 75 -5.94 -11.50 -3.48
CA LEU A 75 -4.68 -11.76 -4.19
C LEU A 75 -4.35 -13.25 -4.21
N GLU A 76 -4.54 -13.94 -3.09
CA GLU A 76 -4.36 -15.39 -2.99
C GLU A 76 -5.32 -16.16 -3.91
N GLU A 77 -6.62 -15.87 -3.86
CA GLU A 77 -7.65 -16.51 -4.68
C GLU A 77 -7.43 -16.26 -6.19
N ARG A 78 -6.93 -15.08 -6.56
CA ARG A 78 -6.66 -14.69 -7.95
C ARG A 78 -5.21 -14.84 -8.37
N ASN A 79 -4.37 -15.49 -7.56
CA ASN A 79 -2.94 -15.61 -7.83
C ASN A 79 -2.63 -16.17 -9.23
N PRO A 80 -3.31 -17.21 -9.73
CA PRO A 80 -3.06 -17.71 -11.09
C PRO A 80 -3.26 -16.64 -12.17
N GLN A 81 -4.29 -15.79 -12.04
CA GLN A 81 -4.57 -14.70 -12.99
C GLN A 81 -3.52 -13.59 -12.89
N ILE A 82 -3.10 -13.25 -11.67
CA ILE A 82 -2.06 -12.25 -11.42
C ILE A 82 -0.71 -12.70 -12.00
N ARG A 83 -0.34 -13.96 -11.76
CA ARG A 83 0.91 -14.52 -12.30
C ARG A 83 0.92 -14.54 -13.82
N ASP A 84 -0.17 -15.00 -14.44
CA ASP A 84 -0.30 -15.02 -15.90
C ASP A 84 -0.17 -13.60 -16.48
N LEU A 85 -0.85 -12.61 -15.89
CA LEU A 85 -0.76 -11.22 -16.29
C LEU A 85 0.68 -10.69 -16.20
N ILE A 86 1.39 -10.95 -15.10
CA ILE A 86 2.80 -10.53 -14.94
C ILE A 86 3.66 -11.14 -16.04
N ILE A 87 3.50 -12.43 -16.34
CA ILE A 87 4.25 -13.10 -17.41
C ILE A 87 3.94 -12.46 -18.78
N GLN A 88 2.68 -12.15 -19.06
CA GLN A 88 2.28 -11.47 -20.30
C GLN A 88 2.90 -10.08 -20.42
N ILE A 89 2.91 -9.30 -19.34
CA ILE A 89 3.54 -7.97 -19.30
C ILE A 89 5.03 -8.10 -19.59
N LEU A 90 5.74 -8.96 -18.86
CA LEU A 90 7.18 -9.19 -19.04
C LEU A 90 7.50 -9.61 -20.48
N ARG A 91 6.73 -10.55 -21.04
CA ARG A 91 6.90 -11.02 -22.42
C ARG A 91 6.66 -9.94 -23.47
N GLY A 92 5.86 -8.92 -23.15
CA GLY A 92 5.61 -7.78 -24.02
C GLY A 92 6.74 -6.75 -24.07
N LYS A 93 7.72 -6.82 -23.15
CA LYS A 93 8.82 -5.85 -23.03
C LYS A 93 10.05 -6.26 -23.84
N THR A 94 10.76 -5.27 -24.37
CA THR A 94 12.10 -5.43 -24.93
C THR A 94 13.16 -5.31 -23.83
N GLU A 95 14.42 -5.66 -24.12
CA GLU A 95 15.56 -5.43 -23.21
C GLU A 95 15.66 -3.95 -22.81
N GLN A 96 15.53 -3.04 -23.79
CA GLN A 96 15.62 -1.60 -23.58
C GLN A 96 14.48 -1.06 -22.70
N ASP A 97 13.31 -1.71 -22.72
CA ASP A 97 12.16 -1.28 -21.88
C ASP A 97 12.38 -1.55 -20.39
N VAL A 98 13.25 -2.49 -20.04
CA VAL A 98 13.47 -2.96 -18.66
C VAL A 98 14.89 -2.71 -18.15
N GLU A 99 15.73 -2.11 -18.99
CA GLU A 99 17.11 -1.77 -18.65
C GLU A 99 17.18 -0.56 -17.72
N GLY A 100 18.05 -0.65 -16.72
CA GLY A 100 18.31 0.43 -15.77
C GLY A 100 17.14 0.77 -14.82
N PRO A 101 17.34 1.73 -13.90
CA PRO A 101 16.36 2.08 -12.88
C PRO A 101 15.03 2.61 -13.44
N GLU A 102 15.08 3.41 -14.51
CA GLU A 102 13.89 4.01 -15.11
C GLU A 102 13.00 2.96 -15.81
N GLY A 103 13.59 2.02 -16.55
CA GLY A 103 12.88 0.91 -17.18
C GLY A 103 12.20 0.01 -16.15
N GLN A 104 12.91 -0.32 -15.07
CA GLN A 104 12.34 -1.09 -13.96
C GLN A 104 11.22 -0.36 -13.24
N GLU A 105 11.33 0.94 -13.00
CA GLU A 105 10.27 1.73 -12.37
C GLU A 105 9.03 1.81 -13.26
N LYS A 106 9.21 1.97 -14.58
CA LYS A 106 8.10 1.92 -15.54
C LYS A 106 7.44 0.54 -15.53
N LEU A 107 8.22 -0.54 -15.52
CA LEU A 107 7.70 -1.90 -15.45
C LEU A 107 6.91 -2.17 -14.17
N LYS A 108 7.41 -1.73 -13.00
CA LYS A 108 6.67 -1.81 -11.73
C LYS A 108 5.33 -1.11 -11.81
N ASN A 109 5.29 0.08 -12.40
CA ASN A 109 4.06 0.83 -12.57
C ASN A 109 3.08 0.16 -13.54
N ASP A 110 3.57 -0.43 -14.63
CA ASP A 110 2.75 -1.21 -15.57
C ASP A 110 2.12 -2.42 -14.86
N ILE A 111 2.92 -3.21 -14.13
CA ILE A 111 2.44 -4.35 -13.35
C ILE A 111 1.38 -3.91 -12.33
N LYS A 112 1.67 -2.87 -11.56
CA LYS A 112 0.73 -2.30 -10.57
C LYS A 112 -0.60 -1.93 -11.21
N ASN A 113 -0.56 -1.20 -12.32
CA ASN A 113 -1.74 -0.67 -12.99
C ASN A 113 -2.59 -1.80 -13.59
N GLU A 114 -1.98 -2.77 -14.26
CA GLU A 114 -2.73 -3.90 -14.84
C GLU A 114 -3.33 -4.80 -13.78
N ILE A 115 -2.63 -5.08 -12.66
CA ILE A 115 -3.20 -5.85 -11.56
C ILE A 115 -4.38 -5.10 -10.93
N ASN A 116 -4.26 -3.78 -10.72
CA ASN A 116 -5.36 -2.96 -10.19
C ASN A 116 -6.61 -2.99 -11.09
N LYS A 117 -6.49 -3.13 -12.41
CA LYS A 117 -7.67 -3.30 -13.29
C LYS A 117 -8.43 -4.60 -12.99
N ILE A 118 -7.75 -5.63 -12.50
CA ILE A 118 -8.36 -6.92 -12.17
C ILE A 118 -9.00 -6.87 -10.78
N ILE A 119 -8.28 -6.36 -9.77
CA ILE A 119 -8.67 -6.48 -8.36
C ILE A 119 -9.37 -5.23 -7.79
N GLY A 120 -9.40 -4.13 -8.56
CA GLY A 120 -9.93 -2.83 -8.15
C GLY A 120 -8.86 -1.76 -8.11
N GLU A 121 -9.23 -0.54 -8.50
CA GLU A 121 -8.31 0.59 -8.58
C GLU A 121 -7.73 0.96 -7.20
N GLY A 122 -6.42 1.26 -7.17
CA GLY A 122 -5.71 1.70 -5.97
C GLY A 122 -5.48 0.62 -4.90
N LYS A 123 -5.70 -0.67 -5.19
CA LYS A 123 -5.51 -1.76 -4.22
C LYS A 123 -4.05 -2.15 -4.04
N ILE A 124 -3.30 -2.29 -5.15
CA ILE A 124 -1.84 -2.37 -5.15
C ILE A 124 -1.28 -0.96 -5.06
N VAL A 125 -0.50 -0.71 -4.01
CA VAL A 125 0.19 0.54 -3.74
C VAL A 125 1.55 0.57 -4.44
N ASN A 126 2.29 -0.53 -4.37
CA ASN A 126 3.63 -0.61 -4.93
C ASN A 126 3.96 -2.04 -5.41
N VAL A 127 4.98 -2.14 -6.27
CA VAL A 127 5.54 -3.40 -6.76
C VAL A 127 7.04 -3.37 -6.51
N TYR A 128 7.57 -4.42 -5.89
CA TYR A 128 8.98 -4.56 -5.60
C TYR A 128 9.58 -5.69 -6.43
N PHE A 129 10.84 -5.51 -6.81
CA PHE A 129 11.67 -6.57 -7.38
C PHE A 129 12.72 -6.94 -6.34
N ASP A 130 12.65 -8.17 -5.82
CA ASP A 130 13.68 -8.70 -4.92
C ASP A 130 14.88 -9.22 -5.73
N GLU A 131 14.60 -9.71 -6.93
CA GLU A 131 15.59 -10.12 -7.93
C GLU A 131 15.10 -9.64 -9.30
N PHE A 132 15.99 -9.09 -10.11
CA PHE A 132 15.71 -8.71 -11.49
C PHE A 132 16.96 -8.87 -12.34
N ILE A 133 16.97 -9.88 -13.20
CA ILE A 133 18.11 -10.23 -14.05
C ILE A 133 17.61 -10.33 -15.49
N VAL A 134 18.30 -9.65 -16.41
CA VAL A 134 18.09 -9.76 -17.85
C VAL A 134 19.33 -10.40 -18.46
N GLN A 135 19.14 -11.40 -19.33
CA GLN A 135 20.22 -12.11 -20.02
C GLN A 135 19.93 -12.23 -21.51
#